data_AF-A0A9D2EXW7-F1
#
_entry.id   AF-A0A9D2EXW7-F1
#
_cell.length_a   1.000
_cell.length_b   1.000
_cell.length_c   1.000
_cell.angle_alpha   90.00
_cell.angle_beta   90.00
_cell.angle_gamma   90.00
#
_symmetry.space_group_name_H-M   'P 1'
#
loop_
_entity.id
_entity.type
_entity.pdbx_description
1 polymer ?
#
loop_
_entity_poly.entity_id
_entity_poly.type
_entity_poly.pdbx_seq_one_letter_code
_entity_poly.pdbx_strand_id
1 'polypeptide(L)'
;MSEHEEFKALKRQAIEENERAHGREARERYGDDAVDAANERLASLSQDEWGEKDRLEQAIKEQLRAAMVTGDPAGEPARELARMHARWIRLHWGEGRYSREAHRGLAQMYLADDRFRAYYDEAAGEGATEFLVAALESYLA
;
A
#
# COMPACT_ATOMS: atom_id res chain seq x y z
N MET A 1 -28.02 14.06 -7.05
CA MET A 1 -27.39 13.19 -6.04
C MET A 1 -26.79 14.10 -4.99
N SER A 2 -26.68 13.66 -3.74
CA SER A 2 -25.95 14.44 -2.73
C SER A 2 -24.44 14.20 -2.86
N GLU A 3 -23.60 15.15 -2.41
CA GLU A 3 -22.13 15.00 -2.40
C GLU A 3 -21.69 13.70 -1.70
N HIS A 4 -22.42 13.31 -0.65
CA HIS A 4 -22.21 12.06 0.08
C HIS A 4 -22.49 10.80 -0.77
N GLU A 5 -23.52 10.82 -1.60
CA GLU A 5 -23.82 9.71 -2.52
C GLU A 5 -22.84 9.63 -3.69
N GLU A 6 -22.42 10.78 -4.22
CA GLU A 6 -21.37 10.87 -5.24
C GLU A 6 -20.06 10.27 -4.74
N PHE A 7 -19.64 10.64 -3.53
CA PHE A 7 -18.42 10.11 -2.94
C PHE A 7 -18.50 8.60 -2.65
N LYS A 8 -19.65 8.10 -2.17
CA LYS A 8 -19.87 6.66 -2.02
C LYS A 8 -19.77 5.91 -3.35
N ALA A 9 -20.33 6.48 -4.42
CA ALA A 9 -20.24 5.88 -5.75
C ALA A 9 -18.79 5.85 -6.25
N LEU A 10 -18.02 6.91 -6.03
CA LEU A 10 -16.60 6.98 -6.40
C LEU A 10 -15.77 5.90 -5.69
N LYS A 11 -15.93 5.74 -4.37
CA LYS A 11 -15.24 4.68 -3.62
C LYS A 11 -15.58 3.29 -4.13
N ARG A 12 -16.87 3.03 -4.36
CA ARG A 12 -17.33 1.74 -4.89
C ARG A 12 -16.71 1.45 -6.25
N GLN A 13 -16.70 2.43 -7.15
CA GLN A 13 -16.07 2.29 -8.46
C GLN A 13 -14.58 1.95 -8.32
N ALA A 14 -13.83 2.66 -7.47
CA ALA A 14 -12.40 2.39 -7.26
C ALA A 14 -12.15 0.96 -6.72
N ILE A 15 -12.99 0.50 -5.79
CA ILE A 15 -12.92 -0.86 -5.23
C ILE A 15 -13.23 -1.91 -6.31
N GLU A 16 -14.30 -1.71 -7.09
CA GLU A 16 -14.70 -2.63 -8.18
C GLU A 16 -13.64 -2.69 -9.30
N GLU A 17 -13.02 -1.56 -9.63
CA GLU A 17 -11.92 -1.52 -10.61
C GLU A 17 -10.70 -2.30 -10.12
N ASN A 18 -10.33 -2.13 -8.83
CA ASN A 18 -9.25 -2.91 -8.21
C ASN A 18 -9.59 -4.40 -8.16
N GLU A 19 -10.81 -4.77 -7.77
CA GLU A 19 -11.28 -6.16 -7.72
C GLU A 19 -11.24 -6.80 -9.11
N ARG A 20 -11.65 -6.07 -10.15
CA ARG A 20 -11.59 -6.54 -11.54
C ARG A 20 -10.16 -6.74 -12.04
N ALA A 21 -9.23 -5.87 -11.64
CA ALA A 21 -7.84 -5.92 -12.08
C ALA A 21 -6.99 -6.94 -11.30
N HIS A 22 -7.22 -7.07 -10.00
CA HIS A 22 -6.34 -7.79 -9.07
C HIS A 22 -7.06 -8.78 -8.13
N GLY A 23 -8.39 -8.78 -8.08
CA GLY A 23 -9.17 -9.54 -7.09
C GLY A 23 -8.96 -11.04 -7.15
N ARG A 24 -8.91 -11.65 -8.35
CA ARG A 24 -8.66 -13.09 -8.50
C ARG A 24 -7.33 -13.52 -7.86
N GLU A 25 -6.25 -12.83 -8.21
CA GLU A 25 -4.92 -13.12 -7.66
C GLU A 25 -4.89 -12.86 -6.15
N ALA A 26 -5.48 -11.75 -5.70
CA ALA A 26 -5.53 -11.43 -4.28
C ALA A 26 -6.28 -12.50 -3.47
N ARG A 27 -7.38 -13.03 -4.02
CA ARG A 27 -8.16 -14.11 -3.40
C ARG A 27 -7.42 -15.44 -3.40
N GLU A 28 -6.74 -15.79 -4.49
CA GLU A 28 -5.90 -16.99 -4.56
C GLU A 28 -4.76 -16.96 -3.53
N ARG A 29 -4.20 -15.77 -3.25
CA ARG A 29 -3.06 -15.62 -2.33
C ARG A 29 -3.46 -15.40 -0.87
N TYR A 30 -4.51 -14.63 -0.61
CA TYR A 30 -4.89 -14.17 0.73
C TYR A 30 -6.26 -14.67 1.21
N GLY A 31 -7.05 -15.28 0.33
CA GLY A 31 -8.38 -15.80 0.60
C GLY A 31 -9.49 -14.76 0.45
N ASP A 32 -10.70 -15.25 0.18
CA ASP A 32 -11.89 -14.42 -0.04
C ASP A 32 -12.17 -13.51 1.17
N ASP A 33 -12.18 -14.07 2.38
CA ASP A 33 -12.45 -13.33 3.61
C ASP A 33 -11.49 -12.15 3.85
N ALA A 34 -10.24 -12.25 3.39
CA ALA A 34 -9.26 -11.18 3.56
C ALA A 34 -9.51 -10.04 2.56
N VAL A 35 -9.81 -10.39 1.31
CA VAL A 35 -10.12 -9.42 0.24
C VAL A 35 -11.44 -8.72 0.52
N ASP A 36 -12.47 -9.46 0.92
CA ASP A 36 -13.78 -8.89 1.25
C ASP A 36 -13.69 -7.92 2.43
N ALA A 37 -12.97 -8.30 3.49
CA ALA A 37 -12.75 -7.41 4.63
C ALA A 37 -11.98 -6.12 4.26
N ALA A 38 -10.99 -6.21 3.37
CA ALA A 38 -10.27 -5.04 2.88
C ALA A 38 -11.17 -4.12 2.04
N ASN A 39 -11.98 -4.69 1.16
CA ASN A 39 -12.94 -3.96 0.33
C ASN A 39 -14.01 -3.26 1.20
N GLU A 40 -14.58 -3.95 2.18
CA GLU A 40 -15.52 -3.37 3.15
C GLU A 40 -14.88 -2.24 3.98
N ARG A 41 -13.61 -2.40 4.38
CA ARG A 41 -12.88 -1.36 5.09
C ARG A 41 -12.75 -0.11 4.24
N LEU A 42 -12.31 -0.23 2.99
CA LEU A 42 -12.21 0.90 2.07
C LEU A 42 -13.56 1.56 1.82
N ALA A 43 -14.62 0.77 1.66
CA ALA A 43 -15.98 1.28 1.48
C ALA A 43 -16.48 2.08 2.71
N SER A 44 -16.02 1.72 3.92
CA SER A 44 -16.42 2.37 5.18
C SER A 44 -15.62 3.62 5.55
N LEU A 45 -14.48 3.89 4.89
CA LEU A 45 -13.70 5.11 5.14
C LEU A 45 -14.54 6.38 4.95
N SER A 46 -14.42 7.33 5.88
CA SER A 46 -14.91 8.69 5.67
C SER A 46 -14.18 9.38 4.52
N GLN A 47 -14.72 10.51 4.04
CA GLN A 47 -14.07 11.30 2.99
C GLN A 47 -12.69 11.81 3.42
N ASP A 48 -12.56 12.21 4.69
CA ASP A 48 -11.29 12.64 5.25
C ASP A 48 -10.28 11.49 5.33
N GLU A 49 -10.69 10.32 5.85
CA GLU A 49 -9.81 9.14 5.90
C GLU A 49 -9.38 8.66 4.50
N TRP A 50 -10.27 8.73 3.50
CA TRP A 50 -9.93 8.42 2.13
C TRP A 50 -8.90 9.41 1.57
N GLY A 51 -9.11 10.71 1.82
CA GLY A 51 -8.15 11.74 1.45
C GLY A 51 -6.80 11.57 2.17
N GLU A 52 -6.80 11.15 3.44
CA GLU A 52 -5.58 10.82 4.18
C GLU A 52 -4.86 9.61 3.58
N LYS A 53 -5.59 8.57 3.17
CA LYS A 53 -5.03 7.40 2.47
C LYS A 53 -4.31 7.83 1.19
N ASP A 54 -4.96 8.65 0.36
CA ASP A 54 -4.39 9.14 -0.90
C ASP A 54 -3.16 10.03 -0.68
N ARG A 55 -3.22 10.95 0.30
CA ARG A 55 -2.08 11.79 0.66
C ARG A 55 -0.90 10.97 1.19
N LEU A 56 -1.18 9.96 2.02
CA LEU A 56 -0.16 9.08 2.57
C LEU A 56 0.52 8.28 1.46
N GLU A 57 -0.22 7.80 0.46
CA GLU A 57 0.33 7.11 -0.70
C GLU A 57 1.34 7.97 -1.48
N GLN A 58 0.99 9.25 -1.73
CA GLN A 58 1.91 10.18 -2.39
C GLN A 58 3.13 10.50 -1.52
N ALA A 59 2.91 10.73 -0.22
CA ALA A 59 3.98 11.01 0.72
C ALA A 59 4.96 9.82 0.84
N ILE A 60 4.48 8.57 0.73
CA ILE A 60 5.34 7.37 0.67
C ILE A 60 6.26 7.42 -0.55
N LYS A 61 5.77 7.81 -1.72
CA LYS A 61 6.58 7.93 -2.94
C LYS A 61 7.63 9.03 -2.82
N GLU A 62 7.26 10.17 -2.26
CA GLU A 62 8.20 11.27 -2.00
C GLU A 62 9.28 10.86 -0.99
N GLN A 63 8.87 10.20 0.11
CA GLN A 63 9.79 9.71 1.12
C GLN A 63 10.71 8.61 0.57
N LEU A 64 10.22 7.76 -0.34
CA LEU A 64 11.02 6.77 -1.03
C LEU A 64 12.14 7.43 -1.83
N ARG A 65 11.82 8.45 -2.64
CA ARG A 65 12.85 9.24 -3.35
C ARG A 65 13.88 9.82 -2.39
N ALA A 66 13.44 10.42 -1.28
CA ALA A 66 14.33 11.03 -0.30
C ALA A 66 15.23 10.00 0.40
N ALA A 67 14.68 8.84 0.75
CA ALA A 67 15.43 7.76 1.37
C ALA A 67 16.46 7.15 0.41
N MET A 68 16.11 6.98 -0.87
CA MET A 68 17.02 6.46 -1.89
C MET A 68 18.27 7.35 -2.06
N VAL A 69 18.15 8.68 -1.93
CA VAL A 69 19.30 9.60 -1.99
C VAL A 69 20.34 9.28 -0.91
N THR A 70 19.91 8.77 0.25
CA THR A 70 20.84 8.38 1.32
C THR A 70 21.56 7.07 1.06
N GLY A 71 20.98 6.19 0.23
CA GLY A 71 21.51 4.86 -0.06
C GLY A 71 21.51 3.87 1.12
N ASP A 72 21.00 4.27 2.29
CA ASP A 72 20.96 3.43 3.49
C ASP A 72 19.53 2.92 3.77
N PRO A 73 19.22 1.65 3.44
CA PRO A 73 17.90 1.07 3.70
C PRO A 73 17.62 0.85 5.19
N ALA A 74 18.63 0.92 6.07
CA ALA A 74 18.43 0.88 7.51
C ALA A 74 18.42 2.28 8.15
N GLY A 75 18.69 3.34 7.38
CA GLY A 75 18.80 4.71 7.85
C GLY A 75 17.47 5.29 8.33
N GLU A 76 17.53 6.45 9.00
CA GLU A 76 16.32 7.09 9.54
C GLU A 76 15.25 7.41 8.47
N PRO A 77 15.61 7.93 7.27
CA PRO A 77 14.62 8.16 6.22
C PRO A 77 13.93 6.88 5.73
N ALA A 78 14.67 5.76 5.68
CA ALA A 78 14.14 4.45 5.27
C ALA A 78 13.25 3.84 6.36
N ARG A 79 13.58 4.04 7.64
CA ARG A 79 12.71 3.64 8.75
C ARG A 79 11.39 4.41 8.75
N GLU A 80 11.43 5.72 8.49
CA GLU A 80 10.20 6.51 8.37
C GLU A 80 9.35 6.06 7.18
N LEU A 81 9.98 5.81 6.02
CA LEU A 81 9.30 5.20 4.87
C LEU A 81 8.57 3.90 5.26
N ALA A 82 9.24 3.01 5.99
CA ALA A 82 8.66 1.73 6.41
C ALA A 82 7.49 1.93 7.40
N ARG A 83 7.58 2.91 8.30
CA ARG A 83 6.47 3.27 9.21
C ARG A 83 5.26 3.80 8.44
N MET A 84 5.48 4.68 7.48
CA MET A 84 4.43 5.23 6.61
C MET A 84 3.76 4.11 5.81
N HIS A 85 4.54 3.22 5.21
CA HIS A 85 4.04 2.06 4.47
C HIS A 85 3.20 1.14 5.36
N ALA A 86 3.67 0.86 6.58
CA ALA A 86 2.92 0.06 7.55
C ALA A 86 1.61 0.74 7.98
N ARG A 87 1.56 2.08 8.07
CA ARG A 87 0.32 2.82 8.32
C ARG A 87 -0.65 2.68 7.13
N TRP A 88 -0.13 2.78 5.90
CA TRP A 88 -0.94 2.63 4.69
C TRP A 88 -1.57 1.24 4.60
N ILE A 89 -0.82 0.17 4.89
CA ILE A 89 -1.35 -1.20 4.91
C ILE A 89 -2.45 -1.35 5.97
N ARG A 90 -2.23 -0.83 7.20
CA ARG A 90 -3.25 -0.89 8.26
C ARG A 90 -4.54 -0.19 7.90
N LEU A 91 -4.48 0.92 7.15
CA LEU A 91 -5.67 1.60 6.66
C LEU A 91 -6.49 0.70 5.71
N HIS A 92 -5.83 -0.11 4.89
CA HIS A 92 -6.47 -1.01 3.92
C HIS A 92 -6.95 -2.32 4.56
N TRP A 93 -6.11 -2.96 5.37
CA TRP A 93 -6.37 -4.29 5.92
C TRP A 93 -7.09 -4.25 7.28
N GLY A 94 -7.03 -3.12 7.97
CA GLY A 94 -7.45 -2.97 9.36
C GLY A 94 -6.39 -3.46 10.36
N GLU A 95 -6.42 -2.88 11.57
CA GLU A 95 -5.45 -3.19 12.64
C GLU A 95 -5.45 -4.68 13.03
N GLY A 96 -6.60 -5.36 12.95
CA GLY A 96 -6.73 -6.78 13.32
C GLY A 96 -6.12 -7.77 12.32
N ARG A 97 -5.82 -7.34 11.08
CA ARG A 97 -5.24 -8.20 10.03
C ARG A 97 -3.79 -7.85 9.69
N TYR A 98 -3.30 -6.70 10.16
CA TYR A 98 -1.89 -6.36 9.99
C TYR A 98 -1.00 -7.22 10.89
N SER A 99 0.04 -7.81 10.31
CA SER A 99 1.16 -8.41 11.05
C SER A 99 2.48 -8.09 10.37
N ARG A 100 3.60 -8.13 11.12
CA ARG A 100 4.94 -7.94 10.53
C ARG A 100 5.24 -9.02 9.48
N GLU A 101 4.77 -10.25 9.69
CA GLU A 101 4.91 -11.36 8.76
C GLU A 101 4.15 -11.11 7.46
N ALA A 102 2.87 -10.71 7.53
CA ALA A 102 2.06 -10.42 6.36
C ALA A 102 2.62 -9.22 5.57
N HIS A 103 3.10 -8.18 6.26
CA HIS A 103 3.78 -7.06 5.64
C HIS A 103 5.05 -7.50 4.92
N ARG A 104 5.86 -8.39 5.51
CA ARG A 104 7.05 -8.94 4.85
C ARG A 104 6.71 -9.75 3.62
N GLY A 105 5.68 -10.61 3.69
CA GLY A 105 5.20 -11.39 2.55
C GLY A 105 4.74 -10.50 1.38
N LEU A 106 4.04 -9.40 1.69
CA LEU A 106 3.65 -8.40 0.69
C LEU A 106 4.88 -7.73 0.05
N ALA A 107 5.85 -7.30 0.86
CA ALA A 107 7.06 -6.64 0.36
C ALA A 107 7.86 -7.54 -0.60
N GLN A 108 8.02 -8.83 -0.27
CA GLN A 108 8.72 -9.78 -1.13
C GLN A 108 8.04 -9.99 -2.48
N MET A 109 6.70 -9.91 -2.51
CA MET A 109 5.94 -10.02 -3.75
C MET A 109 6.21 -8.83 -4.68
N TYR A 110 6.51 -7.63 -4.17
CA TYR A 110 6.80 -6.47 -5.03
C TYR A 110 7.98 -6.70 -5.99
N LEU A 111 8.92 -7.57 -5.62
CA LEU A 111 10.03 -7.96 -6.50
C LEU A 111 9.68 -9.09 -7.47
N ALA A 112 8.63 -9.86 -7.17
CA ALA A 112 8.18 -10.99 -7.97
C ALA A 112 7.19 -10.59 -9.07
N ASP A 113 6.57 -9.41 -8.96
CA ASP A 113 5.57 -8.89 -9.89
C ASP A 113 6.01 -7.55 -10.49
N ASP A 114 6.23 -7.55 -11.80
CA ASP A 114 6.71 -6.38 -12.53
C ASP A 114 5.77 -5.17 -12.45
N ARG A 115 4.47 -5.37 -12.16
CA ARG A 115 3.53 -4.25 -12.00
C ARG A 115 3.84 -3.45 -10.74
N PHE A 116 4.16 -4.13 -9.64
CA PHE A 116 4.57 -3.46 -8.40
C PHE A 116 5.95 -2.83 -8.55
N ARG A 117 6.87 -3.52 -9.24
CA ARG A 117 8.18 -2.95 -9.57
C ARG A 117 8.04 -1.65 -10.36
N ALA A 118 7.29 -1.67 -11.47
CA ALA A 118 7.05 -0.49 -12.29
C ALA A 118 6.40 0.64 -11.49
N TYR A 119 5.41 0.33 -10.63
CA TYR A 119 4.70 1.34 -9.85
C TYR A 119 5.61 2.19 -8.95
N TYR A 120 6.59 1.58 -8.27
CA TYR A 120 7.53 2.32 -7.43
C TYR A 120 8.71 2.88 -8.24
N ASP A 121 9.20 2.17 -9.24
CA ASP A 121 10.32 2.63 -10.06
C ASP A 121 9.96 3.84 -10.93
N GLU A 122 8.76 3.87 -11.53
CA GLU A 122 8.24 5.07 -12.20
C GLU A 122 8.06 6.23 -11.20
N ALA A 123 7.70 5.89 -9.97
CA ALA A 123 7.45 6.86 -8.92
C ALA A 123 8.69 7.30 -8.13
N ALA A 124 9.88 6.71 -8.30
CA ALA A 124 11.05 7.13 -7.54
C ALA A 124 12.40 6.94 -8.23
N GLY A 125 12.42 6.32 -9.41
CA GLY A 125 13.62 6.00 -10.19
C GLY A 125 13.89 4.49 -10.22
N GLU A 126 14.73 4.06 -11.16
CA GLU A 126 15.16 2.67 -11.28
C GLU A 126 15.76 2.15 -9.96
N GLY A 127 15.32 0.95 -9.53
CA GLY A 127 15.78 0.33 -8.29
C GLY A 127 15.03 0.79 -7.03
N ALA A 128 13.97 1.59 -7.18
CA ALA A 128 13.18 2.07 -6.05
C ALA A 128 12.46 0.95 -5.32
N THR A 129 11.95 -0.04 -6.07
CA THR A 129 11.27 -1.19 -5.50
C THR A 129 12.23 -2.04 -4.65
N GLU A 130 13.42 -2.31 -5.17
CA GLU A 130 14.48 -3.01 -4.45
C GLU A 130 14.87 -2.27 -3.16
N PHE A 131 15.02 -0.94 -3.23
CA PHE A 131 15.31 -0.13 -2.06
C PHE A 131 14.17 -0.16 -1.02
N LEU A 132 12.92 0.00 -1.47
CA LEU A 132 11.74 -0.08 -0.61
C LEU A 132 11.71 -1.43 0.12
N VAL A 133 11.85 -2.53 -0.60
CA VAL A 133 11.81 -3.87 0.00
C VAL A 133 12.94 -4.07 1.01
N ALA A 134 14.16 -3.63 0.71
CA ALA A 134 15.27 -3.67 1.66
C ALA A 134 14.97 -2.86 2.94
N ALA A 135 14.38 -1.66 2.80
CA ALA A 135 13.98 -0.83 3.93
C ALA A 135 12.89 -1.50 4.79
N LEU A 136 11.89 -2.11 4.14
CA LEU A 136 10.84 -2.86 4.81
C LEU A 136 11.40 -4.09 5.53
N GLU A 137 12.28 -4.87 4.90
CA GLU A 137 12.90 -6.03 5.55
C GLU A 137 13.75 -5.66 6.75
N SER A 138 14.51 -4.56 6.67
CA SER A 138 15.29 -4.01 7.79
C SER A 138 14.40 -3.58 8.95
N TYR A 139 13.30 -2.89 8.66
CA TYR A 139 12.34 -2.44 9.67
C TYR A 139 11.52 -3.60 10.28
N LEU A 140 11.29 -4.68 9.54
CA LEU A 140 10.46 -5.82 9.95
C LEU A 140 11.25 -6.96 10.61
N ALA A 141 12.58 -6.93 10.55
CA ALA A 141 13.48 -7.82 11.30
C ALA A 141 13.29 -7.68 12.83
#